data_AF-A0A8C6NPG7-F1
#
_entry.id   AF-A0A8C6NPG7-F1
#
_cell.length_a   1.000
_cell.length_b   1.000
_cell.length_c   1.000
_cell.angle_alpha   90.00
_cell.angle_beta   90.00
_cell.angle_gamma   90.00
#
_symmetry.space_group_name_H-M   'P 1'
#
loop_
_entity.id
_entity.type
_entity.pdbx_description
1 polymer ?
#
loop_
_entity_poly.entity_id
_entity_poly.type
_entity_poly.pdbx_seq_one_letter_code
_entity_poly.pdbx_strand_id
1 'polypeptide(L)'
;MNAMWSLQLALCTLSALSLSSAGESKARSCNEVRQAYSAKGFSLLNVPHQEISGEHLRVCPQGYTCCTSEMEDKLNQQSKVEFEDLVKEKSHIMRTTFITGHKKFDAIYCPEYPKDEIIHSSSAVLH
;
A
#
# COMPACT_ATOMS: atom_id res chain seq x y z
N MET A 1 -1.07 -17.86 47.49
CA MET A 1 -0.50 -17.30 46.25
C MET A 1 -0.96 -17.98 44.96
N ASN A 2 -1.16 -19.31 44.93
CA ASN A 2 -1.49 -20.04 43.69
C ASN A 2 -2.92 -19.85 43.15
N ALA A 3 -3.89 -19.52 44.02
CA ALA A 3 -5.29 -19.31 43.61
C ALA A 3 -5.49 -17.99 42.85
N MET A 4 -4.77 -16.93 43.23
CA MET A 4 -4.87 -15.61 42.61
C MET A 4 -4.34 -15.63 41.16
N TRP A 5 -3.27 -16.39 40.92
CA TRP A 5 -2.66 -16.54 39.59
C TRP A 5 -3.51 -17.39 38.66
N SER A 6 -4.14 -18.44 39.20
CA SER A 6 -5.06 -19.29 38.43
C SER A 6 -6.32 -18.52 37.99
N LEU A 7 -6.82 -17.62 38.84
CA LEU A 7 -7.98 -16.78 38.51
C LEU A 7 -7.65 -15.72 37.45
N GLN A 8 -6.46 -15.13 37.50
CA GLN A 8 -5.97 -14.19 36.48
C GLN A 8 -5.80 -14.88 35.11
N LEU A 9 -5.22 -16.08 35.07
CA LEU A 9 -5.08 -16.87 33.85
C LEU A 9 -6.45 -17.26 33.27
N ALA A 10 -7.39 -17.65 34.12
CA ALA A 10 -8.77 -17.94 33.70
C ALA A 10 -9.43 -16.69 33.09
N LEU A 11 -9.37 -15.53 33.76
CA LEU A 11 -9.91 -14.28 33.21
C LEU A 11 -9.29 -13.89 31.87
N CYS A 12 -7.97 -14.07 31.69
CA CYS A 12 -7.28 -13.81 30.42
C CYS A 12 -7.71 -14.76 29.30
N THR A 13 -8.01 -16.03 29.60
CA THR A 13 -8.52 -16.97 28.59
C THR A 13 -9.98 -16.67 28.19
N LEU A 14 -10.81 -16.23 29.14
CA LEU A 14 -12.19 -15.80 28.88
C LEU A 14 -12.26 -14.51 28.04
N SER A 15 -11.34 -13.55 28.25
CA SER A 15 -11.26 -12.34 27.43
C SER A 15 -10.75 -12.60 26.01
N ALA A 16 -9.84 -13.56 25.83
CA ALA A 16 -9.38 -13.99 24.50
C ALA A 16 -10.48 -14.73 23.70
N LEU A 17 -11.31 -15.53 24.37
CA LEU A 17 -12.41 -16.27 23.74
C LEU A 17 -13.59 -15.37 23.34
N SER A 18 -13.80 -14.25 24.03
CA SER A 18 -14.89 -13.31 23.74
C SER A 18 -14.64 -12.41 22.52
N LEU A 19 -13.42 -12.40 21.96
CA LEU A 19 -13.13 -11.77 20.67
C LEU A 19 -13.37 -12.71 19.48
N SER A 20 -13.70 -13.98 19.72
CA SER A 20 -13.95 -14.99 18.69
C SER A 20 -15.44 -15.24 18.49
N SER A 21 -16.23 -14.18 18.28
CA SER A 21 -17.61 -14.32 17.80
C SER A 21 -17.94 -13.27 16.73
N ALA A 22 -17.58 -13.59 15.50
CA ALA A 22 -18.22 -13.03 14.30
C ALA A 22 -18.28 -14.11 13.20
N GLY A 23 -18.68 -15.31 13.59
CA GLY A 23 -19.18 -16.32 12.67
C GLY A 23 -20.69 -16.15 12.53
N GLU A 24 -21.13 -15.07 11.88
CA GLU A 24 -22.51 -14.98 11.39
C GLU A 24 -22.46 -15.09 9.87
N SER A 25 -22.89 -16.24 9.35
CA SER A 25 -23.13 -16.53 7.94
C SER A 25 -24.36 -15.76 7.45
N LYS A 26 -24.25 -14.43 7.51
CA LYS A 26 -25.07 -13.47 6.79
C LYS A 26 -24.23 -13.08 5.58
N ALA A 27 -24.81 -13.03 4.38
CA ALA A 27 -24.09 -12.56 3.19
C ALA A 27 -23.32 -11.29 3.57
N ARG A 28 -21.98 -11.38 3.62
CA ARG A 28 -21.15 -10.32 4.18
C ARG A 28 -21.42 -9.06 3.36
N SER A 29 -21.81 -8.00 4.06
CA SER A 29 -22.14 -6.74 3.41
C SER A 29 -20.87 -6.09 2.88
N CYS A 30 -20.95 -5.53 1.68
CA CYS A 30 -19.84 -4.80 1.06
C CYS A 30 -19.80 -3.32 1.45
N ASN A 31 -20.51 -2.89 2.49
CA ASN A 31 -20.60 -1.48 2.86
C ASN A 31 -19.24 -0.85 3.19
N GLU A 32 -18.37 -1.56 3.91
CA GLU A 32 -17.02 -1.06 4.21
C GLU A 32 -16.18 -0.90 2.94
N VAL A 33 -16.25 -1.88 2.04
CA VAL A 33 -15.55 -1.84 0.74
C VAL A 33 -16.08 -0.70 -0.14
N ARG A 34 -17.40 -0.48 -0.15
CA ARG A 34 -18.04 0.65 -0.83
C ARG A 34 -17.52 1.99 -0.30
N GLN A 35 -17.44 2.14 1.02
CA GLN A 35 -16.92 3.36 1.63
C GLN A 35 -15.45 3.58 1.23
N ALA A 36 -14.60 2.57 1.34
CA ALA A 36 -13.20 2.64 0.94
C ALA A 36 -13.02 2.97 -0.56
N TYR A 37 -13.83 2.37 -1.43
CA TYR A 37 -13.79 2.61 -2.87
C TYR A 37 -14.23 4.04 -3.22
N SER A 38 -15.25 4.57 -2.53
CA SER A 38 -15.68 5.96 -2.69
C SER A 38 -14.66 6.96 -2.14
N ALA A 39 -13.94 6.62 -1.06
CA ALA A 39 -12.86 7.44 -0.51
C ALA A 39 -11.67 7.58 -1.48
N LYS A 40 -11.49 6.61 -2.39
CA LYS A 40 -10.56 6.70 -3.52
C LYS A 40 -11.08 7.56 -4.68
N GLY A 41 -12.30 8.09 -4.61
CA GLY A 41 -12.90 8.93 -5.64
C GLY A 41 -13.62 8.17 -6.76
N PHE A 42 -13.82 6.86 -6.61
CA PHE A 42 -14.52 6.06 -7.61
C PHE A 42 -16.04 6.05 -7.41
N SER A 43 -16.79 5.91 -8.50
CA SER A 43 -18.26 5.84 -8.48
C SER A 43 -18.77 4.52 -7.92
N LEU A 44 -19.88 4.57 -7.17
CA LEU A 44 -20.52 3.41 -6.53
C LEU A 44 -21.58 2.70 -7.39
N LEU A 45 -21.80 3.16 -8.63
CA LEU A 45 -22.89 2.67 -9.49
C LEU A 45 -22.87 1.15 -9.71
N ASN A 46 -21.68 0.56 -9.84
CA ASN A 46 -21.50 -0.87 -10.14
C ASN A 46 -20.84 -1.65 -9.00
N VAL A 47 -20.88 -1.13 -7.77
CA VAL A 47 -20.29 -1.80 -6.62
C VAL A 47 -21.35 -2.67 -5.94
N PRO A 48 -21.11 -3.97 -5.71
CA PRO A 48 -22.09 -4.85 -5.10
C PRO A 48 -22.40 -4.44 -3.66
N HIS A 49 -23.61 -4.75 -3.19
CA HIS A 49 -24.03 -4.52 -1.80
C HIS A 49 -23.74 -5.71 -0.87
N GLN A 50 -23.59 -6.89 -1.45
CA GLN A 50 -23.31 -8.17 -0.78
C GLN A 50 -22.22 -8.90 -1.57
N GLU A 51 -21.51 -9.81 -0.92
CA GLU A 51 -20.49 -10.62 -1.59
C GLU A 51 -21.04 -11.38 -2.82
N ILE A 52 -20.24 -11.39 -3.89
CA ILE A 52 -20.48 -12.12 -5.14
C ILE A 52 -19.38 -13.17 -5.36
N SER A 53 -19.59 -14.15 -6.23
CA SER A 53 -18.51 -15.03 -6.68
C SER A 53 -17.43 -14.22 -7.38
N GLY A 54 -16.17 -14.46 -7.07
CA GLY A 54 -15.01 -13.75 -7.59
C GLY A 54 -14.32 -14.42 -8.77
N GLU A 55 -14.93 -15.44 -9.40
CA GLU A 55 -14.36 -16.16 -10.56
C GLU A 55 -13.92 -15.24 -11.70
N HIS A 56 -14.55 -14.07 -11.83
CA HIS A 56 -14.22 -13.06 -12.83
C HIS A 56 -12.94 -12.26 -12.54
N LEU A 57 -12.34 -12.41 -11.35
CA LEU A 57 -11.17 -11.63 -10.93
C LEU A 57 -9.87 -12.29 -11.42
N ARG A 58 -8.87 -11.46 -11.73
CA ARG A 58 -7.58 -11.91 -12.30
C ARG A 58 -6.39 -11.72 -11.36
N VAL A 59 -6.45 -10.73 -10.48
CA VAL A 59 -5.35 -10.33 -9.58
C VAL A 59 -5.65 -10.77 -8.16
N CYS A 60 -6.87 -10.50 -7.69
CA CYS A 60 -7.36 -10.95 -6.40
C CYS A 60 -7.50 -12.49 -6.37
N PRO A 61 -7.33 -13.11 -5.19
CA PRO A 61 -7.56 -14.54 -5.04
C PRO A 61 -9.02 -14.90 -5.31
N GLN A 62 -9.22 -16.09 -5.87
CA GLN A 62 -10.55 -16.62 -6.20
C GLN A 62 -11.35 -16.95 -4.93
N GLY A 63 -12.62 -16.54 -4.88
CA GLY A 63 -13.50 -16.72 -3.71
C GLY A 63 -14.68 -15.75 -3.70
N TYR A 64 -15.44 -15.71 -2.61
CA TYR A 64 -16.45 -14.66 -2.42
C TYR A 64 -15.79 -13.30 -2.18
N THR A 65 -16.30 -12.27 -2.83
CA THR A 65 -15.65 -10.96 -2.92
C THR A 65 -16.65 -9.82 -3.04
N CYS A 66 -16.20 -8.61 -2.71
CA CYS A 66 -16.93 -7.36 -2.93
C CYS A 66 -16.41 -6.58 -4.15
N CYS A 67 -15.49 -7.17 -4.93
CA CYS A 67 -14.89 -6.54 -6.09
C CYS A 67 -15.50 -7.10 -7.39
N THR A 68 -15.95 -6.21 -8.27
CA THR A 68 -16.23 -6.54 -9.68
C THR A 68 -14.95 -6.44 -10.51
N SER A 69 -14.97 -6.97 -11.74
CA SER A 69 -13.85 -6.79 -12.68
C SER A 69 -13.50 -5.31 -12.88
N GLU A 70 -14.52 -4.45 -13.00
CA GLU A 70 -14.31 -3.01 -13.17
C GLU A 70 -13.61 -2.38 -11.95
N MET A 71 -13.99 -2.80 -10.74
CA MET A 71 -13.34 -2.35 -9.51
C MET A 71 -11.89 -2.82 -9.43
N GLU A 72 -11.63 -4.09 -9.78
CA GLU A 72 -10.28 -4.66 -9.78
C GLU A 72 -9.38 -3.95 -10.79
N ASP A 73 -9.85 -3.73 -12.02
CA ASP A 73 -9.08 -3.04 -13.06
C ASP A 73 -8.71 -1.61 -12.63
N LYS A 74 -9.67 -0.86 -12.04
CA LYS A 74 -9.45 0.50 -11.53
C LYS A 74 -8.48 0.54 -10.36
N LEU A 75 -8.66 -0.35 -9.37
CA LEU A 75 -7.78 -0.41 -8.20
C LEU A 75 -6.37 -0.87 -8.58
N ASN A 76 -6.24 -1.81 -9.52
CA ASN A 76 -4.96 -2.26 -10.03
C ASN A 76 -4.22 -1.13 -10.76
N GLN A 77 -4.92 -0.39 -11.63
CA GLN A 77 -4.34 0.76 -12.32
C GLN A 77 -3.92 1.87 -11.34
N GLN A 78 -4.77 2.16 -10.35
CA GLN A 78 -4.47 3.16 -9.32
C GLN A 78 -3.26 2.75 -8.48
N SER A 79 -3.23 1.50 -8.00
CA SER A 79 -2.11 0.99 -7.19
C SER A 79 -0.79 1.00 -7.97
N LYS A 80 -0.84 0.73 -9.28
CA LYS A 80 0.35 0.80 -10.14
C LYS A 80 0.91 2.23 -10.20
N VAL A 81 0.06 3.22 -10.47
CA VAL A 81 0.48 4.63 -10.54
C VAL A 81 0.99 5.11 -9.19
N GLU A 82 0.26 4.84 -8.10
CA GLU A 82 0.67 5.22 -6.73
C GLU A 82 2.05 4.62 -6.38
N PHE A 83 2.31 3.38 -6.76
CA PHE A 83 3.59 2.72 -6.52
C PHE A 83 4.71 3.32 -7.37
N GLU A 84 4.48 3.54 -8.68
CA GLU A 84 5.46 4.15 -9.59
C GLU A 84 5.86 5.55 -9.14
N ASP A 85 4.89 6.37 -8.72
CA ASP A 85 5.13 7.71 -8.20
C ASP A 85 5.95 7.69 -6.91
N LEU A 86 5.61 6.79 -5.97
CA LEU A 86 6.36 6.63 -4.73
C LEU A 86 7.81 6.22 -5.00
N VAL A 87 8.03 5.24 -5.88
CA VAL A 87 9.38 4.79 -6.25
C VAL A 87 10.17 5.92 -6.90
N LYS A 88 9.54 6.70 -7.80
CA LYS A 88 10.17 7.84 -8.46
C LYS A 88 10.57 8.93 -7.46
N GLU A 89 9.68 9.28 -6.54
CA GLU A 89 9.93 10.27 -5.49
C GLU A 89 11.10 9.85 -4.60
N LYS A 90 11.08 8.62 -4.06
CA LYS A 90 12.15 8.13 -3.18
C LYS A 90 13.48 8.03 -3.91
N SER A 91 13.47 7.57 -5.15
CA SER A 91 14.68 7.53 -6.00
C SER A 91 15.23 8.93 -6.27
N HIS A 92 14.36 9.91 -6.51
CA HIS A 92 14.75 11.30 -6.72
C HIS A 92 15.38 11.91 -5.46
N ILE A 93 14.77 11.69 -4.29
CA ILE A 93 15.31 12.15 -3.00
C ILE A 93 16.69 11.55 -2.78
N MET A 94 16.83 10.23 -2.91
CA MET A 94 18.10 9.52 -2.75
C MET A 94 19.18 10.09 -3.68
N ARG A 95 18.88 10.23 -4.98
CA ARG A 95 19.79 10.81 -5.96
C ARG A 95 20.22 12.23 -5.57
N THR A 96 19.26 13.07 -5.17
CA THR A 96 19.52 14.46 -4.79
C THR A 96 20.42 14.54 -3.56
N THR A 97 20.19 13.68 -2.56
CA THR A 97 21.04 13.59 -1.37
C THR A 97 22.48 13.21 -1.74
N PHE A 98 22.67 12.19 -2.57
CA PHE A 98 24.01 11.78 -3.01
C PHE A 98 24.71 12.86 -3.82
N ILE A 99 24.03 13.46 -4.80
CA ILE A 99 24.61 14.54 -5.61
C ILE A 99 24.98 15.74 -4.74
N THR A 100 24.13 16.13 -3.79
CA THR A 100 24.40 17.27 -2.91
C THR A 100 25.57 16.97 -1.97
N GLY A 101 25.61 15.77 -1.40
CA GLY A 101 26.73 15.31 -0.56
C GLY A 101 28.05 15.30 -1.31
N HIS A 102 28.07 14.70 -2.51
CA HIS A 102 29.25 14.65 -3.38
C HIS A 102 29.73 16.05 -3.76
N LYS A 103 28.83 16.93 -4.19
CA LYS A 103 29.18 18.32 -4.53
C LYS A 103 29.82 19.08 -3.36
N LYS A 104 29.34 18.84 -2.13
CA LYS A 104 29.92 19.45 -0.92
C LYS A 104 31.30 18.89 -0.63
N PHE A 105 31.50 17.58 -0.81
CA PHE A 105 32.79 16.92 -0.64
C PHE A 105 33.82 17.46 -1.66
N ASP A 106 33.47 17.50 -2.95
CA ASP A 106 34.36 18.01 -4.00
C ASP A 106 34.76 19.47 -3.76
N ALA A 107 33.83 20.30 -3.28
CA ALA A 107 34.11 21.70 -2.98
C ALA A 107 35.18 21.88 -1.89
N ILE A 108 35.35 20.91 -0.98
CA ILE A 108 36.32 20.96 0.10
C ILE A 108 37.64 20.31 -0.31
N TYR A 109 37.58 19.15 -0.97
CA TYR A 109 38.75 18.29 -1.18
C TYR A 109 39.25 18.25 -2.63
N CYS A 110 38.44 18.67 -3.60
CA CYS A 110 38.76 18.66 -5.03
C CYS A 110 38.42 20.00 -5.73
N PRO A 111 38.94 21.15 -5.26
CA PRO A 111 38.53 22.48 -5.77
C PRO A 111 38.90 22.75 -7.23
N GLU A 112 39.88 22.03 -7.80
CA GLU A 112 40.33 22.19 -9.19
C GLU A 112 39.64 21.24 -10.20
N TYR A 113 38.75 20.35 -9.75
CA TYR A 113 38.08 19.40 -10.65
C TYR A 113 36.96 20.08 -11.45
N PRO A 114 36.92 19.96 -12.80
CA PRO A 114 35.88 20.60 -13.62
C PRO A 114 34.50 20.03 -13.30
N LYS A 115 33.63 20.87 -12.74
CA LYS A 115 32.27 20.50 -12.29
C LYS A 115 31.25 20.36 -13.44
N ASP A 116 31.65 20.74 -14.64
CA ASP A 116 30.76 20.91 -15.80
C ASP A 116 30.64 19.65 -16.66
N GLU A 117 31.50 18.64 -16.45
CA GLU A 117 31.55 17.44 -17.30
C GLU A 117 30.58 16.34 -16.87
N ILE A 118 30.16 16.30 -15.60
CA ILE A 118 29.27 15.23 -15.09
C ILE A 118 27.78 15.53 -15.36
N ILE A 119 27.36 16.79 -15.49
CA ILE A 119 25.94 17.12 -15.72
C ILE A 119 25.56 16.95 -17.21
N HIS A 120 26.50 17.07 -18.15
CA HIS A 120 26.21 16.89 -19.58
C HIS A 120 26.04 15.42 -20.02
N SER A 121 26.54 14.45 -19.24
CA SER A 121 26.34 13.03 -19.54
C SER A 121 24.90 12.56 -19.32
N SER A 122 24.07 13.29 -18.55
CA SER A 122 22.68 12.88 -18.30
C SER A 122 21.69 13.35 -19.38
N SER A 123 22.01 14.40 -20.14
CA SER A 123 21.18 14.83 -21.29
C SER A 123 21.47 14.04 -22.58
N ALA A 124 22.59 13.32 -22.65
CA ALA A 124 22.99 12.56 -23.84
C ALA A 124 22.40 11.13 -23.91
N VAL A 125 21.59 10.71 -22.93
CA VAL A 125 20.97 9.37 -22.89
C VAL A 125 19.47 9.40 -23.27
N LEU A 126 18.94 10.56 -23.66
CA LEU A 126 17.50 10.72 -23.98
C LEU A 126 17.19 11.20 -25.40
N HIS A 127 18.09 10.99 -26.37
CA HIS A 127 17.78 11.11 -27.80
C HIS A 127 18.32 9.93 -28.60
#